data_AF-A0A2X3IA90-F1
#
_entry.id   AF-A0A2X3IA90-F1
#
_cell.length_a   1.000
_cell.length_b   1.000
_cell.length_c   1.000
_cell.angle_alpha   90.00
_cell.angle_beta   90.00
_cell.angle_gamma   90.00
#
_symmetry.space_group_name_H-M   'P 1'
#
loop_
_entity.id
_entity.type
_entity.pdbx_description
1 polymer ?
#
loop_
_entity_poly.entity_id
_entity_poly.type
_entity_poly.pdbx_seq_one_letter_code
_entity_poly.pdbx_strand_id
1 'polypeptide(L)' 'MIGMVQSLNVSVASALILYEAQRQRQNAGMYQRANSMLPPQEQQRLLFEGGYPVLARVARQKGLPYPPR' A
#
# COMPACT_ATOMS: atom_id res chain seq x y z
N MET A 1 10.65 -13.71 23.71
CA MET A 1 12.03 -13.23 23.46
C MET A 1 12.97 -14.13 24.22
N ILE A 2 14.11 -14.51 23.63
CA ILE A 2 15.17 -15.25 24.32
C ILE A 2 16.28 -14.24 24.61
N GLY A 3 16.66 -14.06 25.88
CA GLY A 3 17.67 -13.09 26.33
C GLY A 3 17.13 -12.03 27.31
N MET A 4 17.98 -11.05 27.63
CA MET A 4 17.68 -10.01 28.65
C MET A 4 16.77 -8.87 28.18
N VAL A 5 16.35 -8.88 26.91
CA VAL A 5 15.59 -7.78 26.30
C VAL A 5 14.09 -8.07 26.37
N GLN A 6 13.31 -7.07 26.80
CA GLN A 6 11.87 -7.17 27.00
C GLN A 6 11.04 -6.73 25.78
N SER A 7 11.61 -5.94 24.87
CA SER A 7 10.94 -5.45 23.65
C SER A 7 11.94 -5.12 22.53
N LEU A 8 11.46 -5.14 21.28
CA LEU A 8 12.23 -4.66 20.13
C LEU A 8 11.93 -3.18 19.89
N ASN A 9 12.83 -2.52 19.16
CA ASN A 9 12.49 -1.26 18.51
C ASN A 9 11.23 -1.46 17.65
N VAL A 10 10.28 -0.52 17.72
CA VAL A 10 8.98 -0.64 17.05
C VAL A 10 9.10 -0.83 15.54
N SER A 11 10.08 -0.20 14.88
CA SER A 11 10.28 -0.37 13.45
C SER A 11 10.82 -1.77 13.12
N VAL A 12 11.69 -2.32 13.98
CA VAL A 12 12.24 -3.67 13.85
C VAL A 12 11.14 -4.72 14.07
N ALA A 13 10.32 -4.57 15.11
CA ALA A 13 9.17 -5.44 15.34
C ALA A 13 8.20 -5.42 14.14
N SER A 14 7.89 -4.22 13.65
CA SER A 14 7.00 -4.02 12.50
C SER A 14 7.56 -4.66 11.24
N ALA A 15 8.84 -4.46 10.96
CA ALA A 15 9.52 -5.04 9.80
C ALA A 15 9.45 -6.58 9.86
N LEU A 16 9.84 -7.20 10.98
CA LEU A 16 9.82 -8.66 11.12
C LEU A 16 8.43 -9.25 10.87
N ILE A 17 7.39 -8.64 11.44
CA ILE A 17 6.00 -9.10 11.25
C ILE A 17 5.57 -8.96 9.79
N LEU A 18 5.83 -7.80 9.16
CA LEU A 18 5.44 -7.54 7.78
C LEU A 18 6.19 -8.42 6.78
N TYR A 19 7.47 -8.70 7.00
CA TYR A 19 8.26 -9.59 6.13
C TYR A 19 7.79 -11.03 6.22
N GLU A 20 7.47 -11.54 7.41
CA GLU A 20 6.94 -12.90 7.53
C GLU A 20 5.54 -13.00 6.88
N ALA A 21 4.68 -12.00 7.06
CA ALA A 21 3.40 -11.93 6.36
C ALA A 21 3.57 -11.90 4.83
N GLN A 22 4.54 -11.11 4.33
CA GLN A 22 4.87 -11.06 2.90
C GLN A 22 5.38 -12.40 2.38
N ARG A 23 6.28 -13.07 3.11
CA ARG A 23 6.78 -14.41 2.77
C ARG A 23 5.64 -15.44 2.66
N GLN A 24 4.72 -15.46 3.64
CA GLN A 24 3.56 -16.36 3.61
C GLN A 24 2.65 -16.07 2.43
N ARG A 25 2.35 -14.79 2.16
CA ARG A 25 1.54 -14.36 1.00
C ARG A 25 2.19 -14.76 -0.32
N GLN A 26 3.52 -14.63 -0.43
CA GLN A 26 4.25 -15.02 -1.63
C GLN A 26 4.19 -16.53 -1.86
N ASN A 27 4.40 -17.34 -0.82
CA ASN A 27 4.32 -18.80 -0.93
C ASN A 27 2.90 -19.30 -1.25
N ALA A 28 1.88 -18.57 -0.79
CA ALA A 28 0.48 -18.82 -1.16
C ALA A 28 0.10 -18.30 -2.56
N GLY A 29 1.06 -17.80 -3.34
CA GLY A 29 0.82 -17.26 -4.69
C GLY A 29 0.01 -15.95 -4.68
N MET A 30 -0.18 -15.31 -3.53
CA MET A 30 -1.06 -14.14 -3.42
C MET A 30 -0.55 -12.92 -4.16
N TYR A 31 0.71 -12.87 -4.62
CA TYR A 31 1.19 -11.79 -5.48
C TYR A 31 1.13 -12.14 -6.98
N GLN A 32 0.87 -13.41 -7.34
CA GLN A 32 0.75 -13.88 -8.71
C GLN A 32 -0.68 -13.65 -9.21
N ARG A 33 -1.06 -12.39 -9.37
CA ARG A 33 -2.40 -12.01 -9.85
C ARG A 33 -2.29 -11.21 -11.14
N ALA A 34 -3.17 -11.51 -12.10
CA ALA A 34 -3.31 -10.69 -13.31
C ALA A 34 -3.98 -9.34 -13.03
N ASN A 35 -4.79 -9.25 -11.97
CA ASN A 35 -5.59 -8.08 -11.64
C ASN A 35 -5.31 -7.62 -10.20
N SER A 36 -5.43 -6.31 -9.97
CA SER A 36 -5.35 -5.71 -8.63
C SER A 36 -6.54 -6.14 -7.78
N MET A 37 -6.32 -6.18 -6.46
CA MET A 37 -7.37 -6.42 -5.46
C MET A 37 -8.26 -5.20 -5.20
N LEU A 38 -7.83 -4.01 -5.66
CA LEU A 38 -8.58 -2.78 -5.47
C LEU A 38 -9.67 -2.67 -6.55
N PRO A 39 -10.85 -2.09 -6.25
CA PRO A 39 -11.81 -1.72 -7.27
C PRO A 39 -11.21 -0.82 -8.35
N PRO A 40 -11.65 -0.91 -9.62
CA PRO A 40 -11.13 -0.09 -10.72
C PRO A 40 -11.08 1.42 -10.43
N GLN A 41 -12.08 1.96 -9.73
CA GLN A 41 -12.17 3.38 -9.38
C GLN A 41 -11.08 3.78 -8.38
N GLU A 42 -10.76 2.92 -7.42
CA GLU A 42 -9.67 3.17 -6.47
C GLU A 42 -8.31 3.07 -7.13
N GLN A 43 -8.12 2.11 -8.04
CA GLN A 43 -6.90 2.01 -8.84
C GLN A 43 -6.67 3.31 -9.63
N GLN A 44 -7.70 3.80 -10.33
CA GLN A 44 -7.61 5.03 -11.12
C GLN A 44 -7.31 6.25 -10.24
N ARG A 45 -7.97 6.35 -9.08
CA ARG A 45 -7.72 7.42 -8.11
C ARG A 45 -6.25 7.41 -7.68
N LEU A 46 -5.73 6.26 -7.24
CA LEU A 46 -4.35 6.14 -6.77
C LEU A 46 -3.32 6.39 -7.88
N LEU A 47 -3.61 5.93 -9.11
CA LEU A 47 -2.75 6.20 -10.28
C LEU A 47 -2.68 7.69 -10.58
N PHE A 48 -3.82 8.39 -10.57
CA PHE A 48 -3.84 9.84 -10.79
C PHE A 48 -3.15 10.61 -9.66
N GLU A 49 -3.43 10.26 -8.40
CA GLU A 49 -2.81 10.93 -7.25
C GLU A 49 -1.29 10.70 -7.16
N GLY A 50 -0.83 9.50 -7.49
CA GLY A 50 0.59 9.17 -7.52
C GLY A 50 1.33 9.73 -8.74
N GLY A 51 0.71 9.71 -9.92
CA GLY A 51 1.31 10.20 -11.17
C GLY A 51 1.30 11.72 -11.31
N TYR A 52 0.28 12.40 -10.77
CA TYR A 52 0.08 13.84 -10.90
C TYR A 52 -0.26 14.51 -9.56
N PRO A 53 0.63 14.45 -8.55
CA PRO A 53 0.32 14.88 -7.17
C PRO A 53 -0.11 16.35 -7.07
N VAL A 54 0.47 17.24 -7.89
CA VAL A 54 0.10 18.66 -7.92
C VAL A 54 -1.31 18.84 -8.47
N LEU A 55 -1.66 18.17 -9.58
CA LEU A 55 -2.99 18.26 -10.18
C LEU A 55 -4.05 17.62 -9.28
N ALA A 56 -3.74 16.48 -8.65
CA ALA A 56 -4.60 15.84 -7.66
C ALA A 56 -4.92 16.78 -6.50
N ARG A 57 -3.91 17.48 -5.96
CA ARG A 57 -4.12 18.48 -4.91
C ARG A 57 -5.04 19.60 -5.37
N VAL A 58 -4.84 20.13 -6.57
CA VAL A 58 -5.68 21.20 -7.13
C VAL A 58 -7.11 20.72 -7.37
N ALA A 59 -7.28 19.53 -7.94
CA ALA A 59 -8.60 18.94 -8.17
C ALA A 59 -9.35 18.75 -6.85
N ARG A 60 -8.68 18.24 -5.81
CA ARG A 60 -9.25 18.09 -4.47
C ARG A 60 -9.64 19.43 -3.85
N GLN A 61 -8.79 20.46 -3.97
CA GLN A 61 -9.08 21.81 -3.47
C GLN A 61 -10.26 22.46 -4.18
N LYS A 62 -10.41 22.22 -5.49
CA LYS A 62 -11.45 22.82 -6.33
C LYS A 62 -12.72 21.95 -6.45
N GLY A 63 -12.76 20.78 -5.81
CA GLY A 63 -13.87 19.83 -5.93
C GLY A 63 -14.07 19.29 -7.35
N LEU A 64 -13.01 19.26 -8.16
CA LEU A 64 -13.07 18.81 -9.55
C LEU A 64 -13.06 17.27 -9.63
N PRO A 65 -13.83 16.68 -10.55
CA PRO A 65 -13.77 15.24 -10.79
C PRO A 65 -12.38 14.85 -11.30
N TYR A 66 -11.95 13.64 -10.92
CA TYR A 66 -10.72 13.06 -11.47
C TYR A 66 -10.94 12.59 -12.90
N PRO A 67 -9.87 12.51 -13.71
CA PRO A 67 -9.99 12.05 -15.09
C PRO A 67 -10.63 10.66 -15.17
N PRO A 68 -11.52 10.42 -16.16
CA PRO A 68 -11.99 9.08 -16.44
C PRO A 68 -10.83 8.17 -16.85
N ARG A 69 -11.07 6.86 -16.83
CA ARG A 69 -10.09 5.84 -17.17
C ARG A 69 -9.75 5.86 -18.66
#